data_AF-A0A453MER2-F1
#
_entry.id   AF-A0A453MER2-F1
#
_cell.length_a   1.000
_cell.length_b   1.000
_cell.length_c   1.000
_cell.angle_alpha   90.00
_cell.angle_beta   90.00
_cell.angle_gamma   90.00
#
_symmetry.space_group_name_H-M   'P 1'
#
loop_
_entity.id
_entity.type
_entity.pdbx_description
1 polymer ?
#
loop_
_entity_poly.entity_id
_entity_poly.type
_entity_poly.pdbx_seq_one_letter_code
_entity_poly.pdbx_strand_id
1 'polypeptide(L)'
;LISIVCISFPAMAAAAGASSGRSMSLPGCPDKCGNVPIPYPFGIGEHCAATSRNSYFNLSCNGTIDPPRPMVGDPGAVAEVADISLEHGEMRVLSPVSHICFKSNATFTKFTRGYELDNTPFLPSPSRNHFTVIGCNTLGLIGGYKGTASQYVAGCYSYCDGVNNTSDGAPCAGM
;
A
#
# COMPACT_ATOMS: atom_id res chain seq x y z
N LEU A 1 36.49 -31.08 36.43
CA LEU A 1 36.26 -29.72 37.01
C LEU A 1 36.57 -28.71 35.90
N ILE A 2 35.53 -28.16 35.26
CA ILE A 2 35.66 -27.12 34.23
C ILE A 2 35.12 -25.84 34.86
N SER A 3 36.00 -24.86 35.08
CA SER A 3 35.64 -23.56 35.62
C SER A 3 35.30 -22.63 34.46
N ILE A 4 34.05 -22.18 34.38
CA ILE A 4 33.59 -21.15 33.45
C ILE A 4 33.66 -19.81 34.18
N VAL A 5 34.46 -18.89 33.66
CA VAL A 5 34.55 -17.51 34.16
C VAL A 5 33.68 -16.63 33.27
N CYS A 6 32.64 -16.03 33.85
CA CYS A 6 31.80 -15.03 33.18
C CYS A 6 32.35 -13.63 33.45
N ILE A 7 32.77 -12.93 32.39
CA ILE A 7 33.16 -11.51 32.46
C ILE A 7 31.96 -10.68 32.03
N SER A 8 31.37 -9.92 32.95
CA SER A 8 30.32 -8.96 32.66
C SER A 8 30.89 -7.54 32.60
N PHE A 9 30.76 -6.86 31.47
CA PHE A 9 31.03 -5.43 31.35
C PHE A 9 29.75 -4.63 31.63
N PRO A 10 29.81 -3.52 32.40
CA PRO A 10 28.66 -2.66 32.61
C PRO A 10 28.38 -1.86 31.32
N ALA A 11 27.19 -2.05 30.76
CA ALA A 11 26.72 -1.24 29.63
C ALA A 11 26.26 0.12 30.17
N MET A 12 26.94 1.19 29.76
CA MET A 12 26.51 2.56 30.05
C MET A 12 25.40 2.93 29.06
N ALA A 13 24.16 3.01 29.55
CA ALA A 13 23.03 3.43 28.75
C ALA A 13 23.13 4.94 28.50
N ALA A 14 23.45 5.33 27.27
CA ALA A 14 23.27 6.70 26.82
C ALA A 14 21.77 6.93 26.56
N ALA A 15 21.16 7.85 27.32
CA ALA A 15 19.82 8.34 27.02
C ALA A 15 19.89 9.22 25.76
N ALA A 16 19.59 8.62 24.60
CA ALA A 16 19.32 9.37 23.39
C ALA A 16 17.97 10.06 23.56
N GLY A 17 17.98 11.37 23.82
CA GLY A 17 16.80 12.21 23.68
C GLY A 17 16.39 12.23 22.21
N ALA A 18 15.48 11.33 21.82
CA ALA A 18 14.83 11.40 20.53
C ALA A 18 13.92 12.63 20.52
N SER A 19 14.37 13.73 19.91
CA SER A 19 13.42 14.71 19.40
C SER A 19 12.63 14.01 18.32
N SER A 20 11.41 13.58 18.64
CA SER A 20 10.42 13.18 17.63
C SER A 20 10.11 14.43 16.81
N GLY A 21 10.94 14.69 15.79
CA GLY A 21 10.65 15.64 14.74
C GLY A 21 9.38 15.15 14.08
N ARG A 22 8.23 15.69 14.51
CA ARG A 22 6.96 15.51 13.81
C ARG A 22 7.29 15.80 12.36
N SER A 23 7.07 14.84 11.46
CA SER A 23 7.29 15.13 10.05
C SER A 23 6.30 16.21 9.65
N MET A 24 6.85 17.39 9.38
CA MET A 24 6.08 18.60 9.07
C MET A 24 6.07 18.78 7.56
N SER A 25 4.97 19.31 7.03
CA SER A 25 4.97 19.88 5.70
C SER A 25 5.97 21.03 5.61
N LEU A 26 6.36 21.39 4.39
CA LEU A 26 7.18 22.58 4.19
C LEU A 26 6.43 23.84 4.66
N PRO A 27 7.12 24.86 5.21
CA PRO A 27 6.49 26.11 5.61
C PRO A 27 5.72 26.76 4.45
N GLY A 28 4.46 27.13 4.70
CA GLY A 28 3.57 27.70 3.67
C GLY A 28 2.85 26.66 2.80
N CYS A 29 3.11 25.36 3.00
CA CYS A 29 2.42 24.29 2.30
C CYS A 29 1.32 23.65 3.15
N PRO A 30 0.22 23.17 2.52
CA PRO A 30 -0.80 22.40 3.21
C PRO A 30 -0.19 21.22 3.96
N ASP A 31 -0.53 21.10 5.24
CA ASP A 31 -0.08 20.02 6.14
C ASP A 31 -1.00 18.80 6.14
N LYS A 32 -2.19 18.92 5.52
CA LYS A 32 -3.20 17.87 5.40
C LYS A 32 -4.07 18.03 4.16
N CYS A 33 -4.70 16.94 3.75
CA CYS A 33 -5.86 16.94 2.85
C CYS A 33 -7.00 16.16 3.51
N GLY A 34 -8.09 16.86 3.84
CA GLY A 34 -9.12 16.32 4.74
C GLY A 34 -8.53 15.95 6.10
N ASN A 35 -8.57 14.66 6.42
CA ASN A 35 -8.06 14.11 7.68
C ASN A 35 -6.69 13.44 7.55
N VAL A 36 -6.09 13.42 6.35
CA VAL A 36 -4.82 12.74 6.10
C VAL A 36 -3.67 13.76 6.18
N PRO A 37 -2.72 13.61 7.12
CA PRO A 37 -1.51 14.44 7.17
C PRO A 37 -0.65 14.25 5.92
N ILE A 38 -0.02 15.32 5.45
CA ILE A 38 0.83 15.34 4.25
C ILE A 38 2.25 15.77 4.65
N PRO A 39 3.08 14.81 5.11
CA PRO A 39 4.44 15.10 5.54
C PRO A 39 5.43 15.17 4.37
N TYR A 40 6.47 16.00 4.49
CA TYR A 40 7.60 15.95 3.55
C TYR A 40 8.25 14.55 3.56
N PRO A 41 8.57 13.92 2.40
CA PRO A 41 8.80 14.50 1.07
C PRO A 41 7.54 14.71 0.22
N PHE A 42 6.37 14.29 0.70
CA PHE A 42 5.11 14.52 0.01
C PHE A 42 4.64 15.96 0.22
N GLY A 43 3.81 16.44 -0.70
CA GLY A 43 3.26 17.79 -0.61
C GLY A 43 2.14 18.01 -1.61
N ILE A 44 1.36 19.07 -1.39
CA ILE A 44 0.28 19.51 -2.27
C ILE A 44 0.58 20.94 -2.68
N GLY A 45 0.60 21.20 -3.99
CA GLY A 45 0.87 22.52 -4.53
C GLY A 45 2.31 22.69 -5.02
N GLU A 46 2.55 23.84 -5.64
CA GLU A 46 3.84 24.15 -6.25
C GLU A 46 4.94 24.26 -5.19
N HIS A 47 6.10 23.66 -5.45
CA HIS A 47 7.26 23.64 -4.56
C HIS A 47 7.03 23.03 -3.16
N CYS A 48 5.90 22.35 -2.93
CA CYS A 48 5.57 21.76 -1.63
C CYS A 48 6.03 20.31 -1.44
N ALA A 49 6.46 19.65 -2.52
CA ALA A 49 6.91 18.27 -2.52
C ALA A 49 8.34 18.16 -3.04
N ALA A 50 9.01 17.04 -2.75
CA ALA A 50 10.34 16.72 -3.23
C ALA A 50 10.34 16.28 -4.71
N THR A 51 9.70 17.05 -5.61
CA THR A 51 9.52 16.69 -7.03
C THR A 51 10.82 16.53 -7.80
N SER A 52 11.91 17.14 -7.34
CA SER A 52 13.26 16.94 -7.88
C SER A 52 13.78 15.51 -7.72
N ARG A 53 13.23 14.74 -6.77
CA ARG A 53 13.54 13.31 -6.58
C ARG A 53 12.63 12.44 -7.43
N ASN A 54 11.33 12.70 -7.39
CA ASN A 54 10.34 11.98 -8.16
C ASN A 54 9.00 12.75 -8.16
N SER A 55 8.31 12.81 -9.31
CA SER A 55 7.05 13.54 -9.47
C SER A 55 5.90 13.00 -8.61
N TYR A 56 5.90 11.70 -8.27
CA TYR A 56 4.86 11.05 -7.48
C TYR A 56 4.87 11.46 -5.99
N PHE A 57 5.82 12.28 -5.55
CA PHE A 57 5.74 12.96 -4.25
C PHE A 57 4.76 14.14 -4.25
N ASN A 58 4.41 14.68 -5.41
CA ASN A 58 3.39 15.72 -5.51
C ASN A 58 2.00 15.07 -5.53
N LEU A 59 1.24 15.30 -4.48
CA LEU A 59 -0.11 14.81 -4.32
C LEU A 59 -1.11 15.87 -4.78
N SER A 60 -2.28 15.43 -5.21
CA SER A 60 -3.42 16.31 -5.40
C SER A 60 -4.43 16.12 -4.27
N CYS A 61 -5.19 17.16 -3.95
CA CYS A 61 -6.26 17.07 -2.97
C CYS A 61 -7.60 17.18 -3.69
N ASN A 62 -8.35 16.08 -3.74
CA ASN A 62 -9.66 16.05 -4.35
C ASN A 62 -10.69 16.69 -3.40
N GLY A 63 -11.01 17.96 -3.64
CA GLY A 63 -12.02 18.72 -2.90
C GLY A 63 -13.46 18.54 -3.38
N THR A 64 -13.71 17.69 -4.39
CA THR A 64 -15.08 17.37 -4.86
C THR A 64 -15.83 16.41 -3.94
N ILE A 65 -15.12 15.82 -2.98
CA ILE A 65 -15.62 14.88 -1.97
C ILE A 65 -15.43 15.54 -0.61
N ASP A 66 -16.39 15.33 0.30
CA ASP A 66 -16.32 15.81 1.67
C ASP A 66 -16.20 14.63 2.66
N PRO A 67 -15.13 14.55 3.48
CA PRO A 67 -13.97 15.45 3.49
C PRO A 67 -13.09 15.26 2.24
N PRO A 68 -12.26 16.27 1.88
CA PRO A 68 -11.31 16.18 0.77
C PRO A 68 -10.35 15.00 0.92
N ARG A 69 -9.97 14.38 -0.20
CA ARG A 69 -9.16 13.16 -0.21
C ARG A 69 -7.86 13.35 -0.99
N PRO A 70 -6.69 13.02 -0.42
CA PRO A 70 -5.44 13.09 -1.17
C PRO A 70 -5.39 11.98 -2.22
N MET A 71 -4.82 12.31 -3.38
CA MET A 71 -4.71 11.44 -4.53
C MET A 71 -3.26 11.42 -5.03
N VAL A 72 -2.79 10.24 -5.44
CA VAL A 72 -1.45 10.01 -6.01
C VAL A 72 -1.57 9.31 -7.36
N GLY A 73 -0.68 9.62 -8.29
CA GLY A 73 -0.60 8.95 -9.59
C GLY A 73 -0.88 9.88 -10.77
N ASP A 74 -0.81 9.31 -11.97
CA ASP A 74 -0.99 10.05 -13.21
C ASP A 74 -2.47 10.35 -13.50
N PRO A 75 -2.77 11.39 -14.30
CA PRO A 75 -4.12 11.66 -14.77
C PRO A 75 -4.76 10.41 -15.40
N GLY A 76 -5.94 10.02 -14.91
CA GLY A 76 -6.64 8.80 -15.36
C GLY A 76 -6.25 7.50 -14.64
N ALA A 77 -5.22 7.52 -13.80
CA ALA A 77 -4.77 6.38 -12.99
C ALA A 77 -4.52 6.74 -11.52
N VAL A 78 -5.19 7.79 -11.02
CA VAL A 78 -5.05 8.26 -9.64
C VAL A 78 -5.61 7.25 -8.62
N ALA A 79 -4.90 7.08 -7.51
CA ALA A 79 -5.32 6.30 -6.36
C ALA A 79 -5.50 7.22 -5.14
N GLU A 80 -6.53 6.95 -4.34
CA GLU A 80 -6.75 7.66 -3.08
C GLU A 80 -5.72 7.22 -2.03
N VAL A 81 -5.10 8.18 -1.35
CA VAL A 81 -4.18 7.93 -0.25
C VAL A 81 -4.96 7.90 1.05
N ALA A 82 -4.93 6.78 1.74
CA ALA A 82 -5.58 6.60 3.03
C ALA A 82 -4.73 7.11 4.20
N ASP A 83 -3.42 6.89 4.14
CA ASP A 83 -2.47 7.28 5.19
C ASP A 83 -1.03 7.30 4.66
N ILE A 84 -0.19 8.12 5.30
CA ILE A 84 1.25 8.22 5.02
C ILE A 84 2.00 8.09 6.35
N SER A 85 2.81 7.05 6.47
CA SER A 85 3.62 6.79 7.64
C SER A 85 5.10 6.82 7.27
N LEU A 86 5.80 7.91 7.63
CA LEU A 86 7.25 8.01 7.39
C LEU A 86 8.07 7.09 8.28
N GLU A 87 7.61 6.79 9.50
CA GLU A 87 8.31 5.87 10.42
C GLU A 87 8.46 4.47 9.78
N HIS A 88 7.37 3.99 9.17
CA HIS A 88 7.36 2.72 8.45
C HIS A 88 7.85 2.84 7.00
N GLY A 89 8.01 4.05 6.46
CA GLY A 89 8.29 4.28 5.04
C GLY A 89 7.16 3.82 4.12
N GLU A 90 5.90 3.93 4.57
CA GLU A 90 4.73 3.37 3.88
C GLU A 90 3.74 4.47 3.49
N MET A 91 3.16 4.32 2.29
CA MET A 91 1.94 5.00 1.88
C MET A 91 0.86 3.94 1.66
N ARG A 92 -0.30 4.12 2.29
CA ARG A 92 -1.46 3.25 2.10
C ARG A 92 -2.36 3.88 1.06
N VAL A 93 -2.62 3.17 -0.03
CA VAL A 93 -3.52 3.61 -1.09
C VAL A 93 -4.75 2.69 -1.17
N LEU A 94 -5.90 3.26 -1.50
CA LEU A 94 -7.12 2.49 -1.73
C LEU A 94 -7.15 2.02 -3.19
N SER A 95 -7.29 0.71 -3.37
CA SER A 95 -7.50 0.09 -4.67
C SER A 95 -8.97 -0.27 -4.85
N PRO A 96 -9.56 -0.02 -6.03
CA PRO A 96 -10.77 -0.70 -6.43
C PRO A 96 -10.58 -2.22 -6.39
N VAL A 97 -11.63 -2.94 -6.00
CA VAL A 97 -11.63 -4.41 -5.94
C VAL A 97 -11.84 -4.98 -7.35
N SER A 98 -10.86 -5.75 -7.83
CA SER A 98 -11.01 -6.53 -9.05
C SER A 98 -12.07 -7.62 -8.84
N HIS A 99 -12.98 -7.78 -9.80
CA HIS A 99 -14.12 -8.69 -9.64
C HIS A 99 -14.57 -9.28 -10.96
N ILE A 100 -15.23 -10.44 -10.86
CA ILE A 100 -16.04 -11.05 -11.91
C ILE A 100 -17.38 -11.39 -11.25
N CYS A 101 -18.45 -10.72 -11.68
CA CYS A 101 -19.79 -10.93 -11.14
C CYS A 101 -20.69 -11.55 -12.22
N PHE A 102 -21.28 -12.70 -11.92
CA PHE A 102 -22.20 -13.39 -12.82
C PHE A 102 -23.64 -12.90 -12.63
N LYS A 103 -24.36 -12.74 -13.74
CA LYS A 103 -25.79 -12.41 -13.79
C LYS A 103 -26.60 -13.67 -14.12
N SER A 104 -27.88 -13.66 -13.78
CA SER A 104 -28.80 -14.80 -13.94
C SER A 104 -28.97 -15.31 -15.38
N ASN A 105 -28.70 -14.48 -16.37
CA ASN A 105 -28.78 -14.80 -17.80
C ASN A 105 -27.43 -15.30 -18.38
N ALA A 106 -26.55 -15.87 -17.54
CA ALA A 106 -25.21 -16.33 -17.92
C ALA A 106 -24.25 -15.25 -18.47
N THR A 107 -24.60 -13.97 -18.36
CA THR A 107 -23.66 -12.87 -18.62
C THR A 107 -22.84 -12.55 -17.38
N PHE A 108 -21.69 -11.90 -17.55
CA PHE A 108 -20.88 -11.45 -16.42
C PHE A 108 -20.35 -10.04 -16.63
N THR A 109 -20.07 -9.34 -15.54
CA THR A 109 -19.32 -8.09 -15.53
C THR A 109 -17.96 -8.36 -14.92
N LYS A 110 -16.89 -7.90 -15.58
CA LYS A 110 -15.52 -8.03 -15.09
C LYS A 110 -14.87 -6.67 -14.97
N PHE A 111 -14.05 -6.52 -13.94
CA PHE A 111 -13.18 -5.38 -13.75
C PHE A 111 -11.85 -5.85 -13.18
N THR A 112 -10.75 -5.33 -13.75
CA THR A 112 -9.39 -5.63 -13.30
C THR A 112 -8.64 -4.33 -13.08
N ARG A 113 -7.99 -4.21 -11.94
CA ARG A 113 -7.09 -3.10 -11.62
C ARG A 113 -5.65 -3.61 -11.55
N GLY A 114 -4.75 -2.84 -12.16
CA GLY A 114 -3.31 -3.01 -12.06
C GLY A 114 -2.65 -1.66 -11.77
N TYR A 115 -1.38 -1.72 -11.39
CA TYR A 115 -0.55 -0.58 -11.06
C TYR A 115 0.75 -0.66 -11.84
N GLU A 116 1.12 0.44 -12.49
CA GLU A 116 2.45 0.61 -13.08
C GLU A 116 3.33 1.32 -12.05
N LEU A 117 4.44 0.70 -11.68
CA LEU A 117 5.31 1.18 -10.61
C LEU A 117 6.74 1.45 -11.09
N ASP A 118 7.10 1.08 -12.33
CA ASP A 118 8.48 1.10 -12.83
C ASP A 118 9.15 2.49 -12.77
N ASN A 119 8.36 3.57 -12.89
CA ASN A 119 8.85 4.97 -12.83
C ASN A 119 8.49 5.70 -11.51
N THR A 120 7.98 4.96 -10.53
CA THR A 120 7.57 5.48 -9.23
C THR A 120 8.63 5.16 -8.17
N PRO A 121 8.66 5.89 -7.04
CA PRO A 121 9.52 5.54 -5.93
C PRO A 121 8.89 4.43 -5.05
N PHE A 122 7.79 3.82 -5.48
CA PHE A 122 6.98 2.94 -4.65
C PHE A 122 7.12 1.47 -5.05
N LEU A 123 7.00 0.60 -4.05
CA LEU A 123 6.94 -0.84 -4.22
C LEU A 123 5.81 -1.40 -3.34
N PRO A 124 5.14 -2.50 -3.75
CA PRO A 124 4.17 -3.16 -2.89
C PRO A 124 4.87 -3.68 -1.62
N SER A 125 4.37 -3.28 -0.44
CA SER A 125 4.87 -3.79 0.84
C SER A 125 4.60 -5.30 0.97
N PRO A 126 5.63 -6.16 1.09
CA PRO A 126 5.45 -7.62 1.14
C PRO A 126 4.88 -8.09 2.48
N SER A 127 5.00 -7.29 3.54
CA SER A 127 4.52 -7.62 4.89
C SER A 127 3.12 -7.08 5.19
N ARG A 128 2.63 -6.11 4.41
CA ARG A 128 1.35 -5.42 4.67
C ARG A 128 0.30 -5.68 3.60
N ASN A 129 0.72 -6.05 2.39
CA ASN A 129 -0.22 -6.39 1.33
C ASN A 129 -0.47 -7.90 1.33
N HIS A 130 -1.76 -8.26 1.39
CA HIS A 130 -2.22 -9.64 1.26
C HIS A 130 -3.11 -9.75 0.04
N PHE A 131 -2.74 -10.64 -0.89
CA PHE A 131 -3.63 -10.99 -1.99
C PHE A 131 -4.75 -11.89 -1.47
N THR A 132 -5.99 -11.44 -1.62
CA THR A 132 -7.18 -12.11 -1.06
C THR A 132 -8.17 -12.39 -2.18
N VAL A 133 -8.73 -13.59 -2.20
CA VAL A 133 -9.78 -14.00 -3.14
C VAL A 133 -11.03 -14.35 -2.34
N ILE A 134 -12.16 -13.75 -2.72
CA ILE A 134 -13.46 -13.95 -2.08
C ILE A 134 -14.40 -14.55 -3.10
N GLY A 135 -14.99 -15.70 -2.79
CA GLY A 135 -15.98 -16.36 -3.64
C GLY A 135 -16.00 -17.88 -3.43
N CYS A 136 -17.01 -18.53 -4.03
CA CYS A 136 -17.13 -20.00 -4.07
C CYS A 136 -16.58 -20.55 -5.38
N ASN A 137 -15.73 -21.57 -5.32
CA ASN A 137 -15.09 -22.17 -6.50
C ASN A 137 -14.43 -21.12 -7.39
N THR A 138 -13.71 -20.18 -6.77
CA THR A 138 -13.20 -18.97 -7.41
C THR A 138 -11.67 -18.99 -7.46
N LEU A 139 -11.10 -18.81 -8.65
CA LEU A 139 -9.66 -18.61 -8.85
C LEU A 139 -9.37 -17.12 -9.08
N GLY A 140 -8.58 -16.53 -8.19
CA GLY A 140 -7.98 -15.22 -8.42
C GLY A 140 -6.51 -15.36 -8.80
N LEU A 141 -6.09 -14.57 -9.79
CA LEU A 141 -4.69 -14.50 -10.22
C LEU A 141 -4.19 -13.08 -10.02
N ILE A 142 -2.97 -12.96 -9.51
CA ILE A 142 -2.19 -11.73 -9.48
C ILE A 142 -0.90 -11.97 -10.25
N GLY A 143 -0.50 -11.02 -11.06
CA GLY A 143 0.74 -11.13 -11.80
C GLY A 143 1.22 -9.78 -12.28
N GLY A 144 2.43 -9.76 -12.77
CA GLY A 144 3.05 -8.56 -13.28
C GLY A 144 4.32 -8.87 -14.03
N TYR A 145 4.95 -7.80 -14.49
CA TYR A 145 6.23 -7.84 -15.17
C TYR A 145 7.23 -7.03 -14.34
N LYS A 146 8.46 -7.52 -14.27
CA LYS A 146 9.60 -6.72 -13.80
C LYS A 146 10.54 -6.55 -14.99
N GLY A 147 10.55 -5.36 -15.59
CA GLY A 147 11.23 -5.10 -16.86
C GLY A 147 10.68 -5.93 -18.01
N THR A 148 11.50 -6.21 -19.03
CA THR A 148 11.05 -6.78 -20.31
C THR A 148 10.85 -8.30 -20.36
N ALA A 149 11.25 -9.05 -19.32
CA ALA A 149 11.31 -10.52 -19.41
C ALA A 149 10.89 -11.30 -18.14
N SER A 150 10.73 -10.65 -16.98
CA SER A 150 10.39 -11.36 -15.73
C SER A 150 8.90 -11.27 -15.45
N GLN A 151 8.13 -12.18 -16.05
CA GLN A 151 6.73 -12.36 -15.68
C GLN A 151 6.66 -13.19 -14.39
N TYR A 152 5.87 -12.72 -13.43
CA TYR A 152 5.50 -13.51 -12.26
C TYR A 152 4.00 -13.60 -12.18
N VAL A 153 3.52 -14.75 -11.71
CA VAL A 153 2.10 -15.01 -11.49
C VAL A 153 1.99 -15.77 -10.17
N ALA A 154 1.09 -15.31 -9.31
CA ALA A 154 0.64 -16.02 -8.14
C ALA A 154 -0.89 -16.16 -8.22
N GLY A 155 -1.43 -17.15 -7.53
CA GLY A 155 -2.85 -17.44 -7.55
C GLY A 155 -3.37 -17.84 -6.18
N CYS A 156 -4.67 -17.67 -6.02
CA CYS A 156 -5.39 -18.18 -4.86
C CYS A 156 -6.72 -18.77 -5.33
N TYR A 157 -6.99 -19.99 -4.90
CA TYR A 157 -8.22 -20.70 -5.20
C TYR A 157 -9.04 -20.87 -3.93
N SER A 158 -10.30 -20.45 -3.97
CA SER A 158 -11.27 -20.65 -2.90
C SER A 158 -12.27 -21.72 -3.33
N TYR A 159 -12.42 -22.77 -2.54
CA TYR A 159 -13.39 -23.85 -2.74
C TYR A 159 -14.48 -23.78 -1.68
N CYS A 160 -15.73 -24.04 -2.07
CA CYS A 160 -16.77 -24.39 -1.11
C CYS A 160 -17.80 -25.36 -1.68
N ASP A 161 -18.44 -26.10 -0.77
CA ASP A 161 -19.52 -27.03 -1.06
C ASP A 161 -20.83 -26.31 -1.45
N GLY A 162 -21.02 -25.08 -0.95
CA GLY A 162 -22.11 -24.20 -1.33
C GLY A 162 -21.85 -22.78 -0.84
N VAL A 163 -22.59 -21.81 -1.38
CA VAL A 163 -22.39 -20.36 -1.07
C VAL A 163 -22.62 -20.05 0.42
N ASN A 164 -23.42 -20.87 1.11
CA ASN A 164 -23.66 -20.74 2.55
C ASN A 164 -22.60 -21.43 3.42
N ASN A 165 -21.65 -22.14 2.82
CA ASN A 165 -20.61 -22.91 3.51
C ASN A 165 -19.22 -22.29 3.25
N THR A 166 -19.14 -20.96 3.26
CA THR A 166 -17.90 -20.19 3.12
C THR A 166 -17.29 -19.92 4.49
N SER A 167 -15.96 -20.00 4.59
CA SER A 167 -15.21 -19.64 5.79
C SER A 167 -14.16 -18.58 5.48
N ASP A 168 -13.98 -17.62 6.39
CA ASP A 168 -12.97 -16.57 6.25
C ASP A 168 -11.58 -17.02 6.72
N GLY A 169 -10.54 -16.43 6.14
CA GLY A 169 -9.17 -16.54 6.66
C GLY A 169 -8.39 -17.79 6.28
N ALA A 170 -8.88 -18.62 5.35
CA ALA A 170 -8.11 -19.72 4.81
C ALA A 170 -6.85 -19.18 4.09
N PRO A 171 -5.63 -19.65 4.44
CA PRO A 171 -4.43 -19.21 3.75
C PRO A 171 -4.45 -19.69 2.30
N CYS A 172 -4.13 -18.78 1.37
CA CYS A 172 -3.99 -19.13 -0.03
C CYS A 172 -2.82 -20.11 -0.21
N ALA A 173 -3.11 -21.31 -0.74
CA ALA A 173 -2.09 -22.21 -1.26
C ALA A 173 -1.65 -21.71 -2.65
N GLY A 174 -0.90 -20.61 -2.69
CA GLY A 174 -0.19 -20.18 -3.90
C GLY A 174 1.06 -21.04 -4.11
N MET A 175 1.41 -21.34 -5.38
CA MET A 175 2.69 -21.94 -5.75
C MET A 175 3.86 -20.98 -5.49
#